data_AF-A0A8S9SZE4-F1
#
_entry.id   AF-A0A8S9SZE4-F1
#
_cell.length_a   1.000
_cell.length_b   1.000
_cell.length_c   1.000
_cell.angle_alpha   90.00
_cell.angle_beta   90.00
_cell.angle_gamma   90.00
#
_symmetry.space_group_name_H-M   'P 1'
#
loop_
_entity.id
_entity.type
_entity.pdbx_description
1 polymer ?
#
loop_
_entity_poly.entity_id
_entity_poly.type
_entity_poly.pdbx_seq_one_letter_code
_entity_poly.pdbx_strand_id
1 'polypeptide(L)'
;MQFLIRSFNLYVNSWWIPIAGTYCILTVIGLCVFWQTGCVPLPWIAPVRWFNSSIDLLFLPLLALFAVSTFGMIIAASNQLQKRERKKGIAIFFIFLISLLLSILGLLNLFIILMGPIWCSQTPRSKAYAVEVTQDLAELAPLPKSATHIKTEMKGGAFDRTVVVTFEALKSDIEEWLMASQGTSELVPEKLPDKSLKYSISSGNGGQVALLVLSADKRKVKIQVAYWL
;
A
#
# COMPACT_ATOMS: atom_id res chain seq x y z
N MET A 1 -38.98 -39.18 -19.76
CA MET A 1 -38.97 -37.92 -18.98
C MET A 1 -37.99 -37.94 -17.81
N GLN A 2 -37.72 -39.09 -17.17
CA GLN A 2 -36.72 -39.19 -16.07
C GLN A 2 -35.24 -39.05 -16.52
N PHE A 3 -34.91 -39.37 -17.77
CA PHE A 3 -33.52 -39.29 -18.27
C PHE A 3 -33.02 -37.83 -18.42
N LEU A 4 -33.90 -36.89 -18.77
CA LEU A 4 -33.56 -35.48 -18.97
C LEU A 4 -33.38 -34.70 -17.66
N ILE A 5 -33.93 -35.19 -16.54
CA ILE A 5 -33.76 -34.57 -15.22
C ILE A 5 -32.36 -34.89 -14.65
N ARG A 6 -31.79 -36.06 -14.99
CA ARG A 6 -30.44 -36.45 -14.57
C ARG A 6 -29.34 -35.65 -15.27
N SER A 7 -29.53 -35.33 -16.56
CA SER A 7 -28.55 -34.55 -17.34
C SER A 7 -28.46 -33.08 -16.89
N PHE A 8 -29.57 -32.50 -16.44
CA PHE A 8 -29.62 -31.10 -15.99
C PHE A 8 -28.95 -30.89 -14.62
N ASN A 9 -29.03 -31.88 -13.73
CA ASN A 9 -28.42 -31.82 -12.40
C ASN A 9 -26.88 -31.96 -12.45
N LEU A 10 -26.34 -32.60 -13.49
CA LEU A 10 -24.90 -32.69 -13.74
C LEU A 10 -24.34 -31.41 -14.38
N TYR A 11 -25.13 -30.73 -15.22
CA TYR A 11 -24.67 -29.52 -15.93
C TYR A 11 -24.67 -28.27 -15.05
N VAL A 12 -25.56 -28.16 -14.07
CA VAL A 12 -25.55 -27.00 -13.14
C VAL A 12 -24.51 -27.17 -12.02
N ASN A 13 -24.23 -28.39 -11.56
CA ASN A 13 -23.24 -28.60 -10.50
C ASN A 13 -21.77 -28.50 -10.97
N SER A 14 -21.47 -28.73 -12.25
CA SER A 14 -20.08 -28.75 -12.73
C SER A 14 -19.45 -27.35 -12.89
N TRP A 15 -20.24 -26.32 -13.25
CA TRP A 15 -19.70 -25.02 -13.66
C TRP A 15 -19.73 -23.93 -12.58
N TRP A 16 -20.52 -24.11 -11.51
CA TRP A 16 -20.52 -23.17 -10.37
C TRP A 16 -19.29 -23.33 -9.46
N ILE A 17 -18.78 -24.55 -9.34
CA ILE A 17 -17.60 -24.87 -8.53
C ILE A 17 -16.36 -24.08 -8.97
N PRO A 18 -15.99 -24.01 -10.27
CA PRO A 18 -14.83 -23.20 -10.68
C PRO A 18 -15.05 -21.70 -10.49
N ILE A 19 -16.26 -21.16 -10.70
CA ILE A 19 -16.53 -19.72 -10.54
C ILE A 19 -16.44 -19.31 -9.06
N ALA A 20 -17.07 -20.07 -8.16
CA ALA A 20 -16.99 -19.82 -6.72
C ALA A 20 -15.57 -20.03 -6.17
N GLY A 21 -14.85 -21.04 -6.70
CA GLY A 21 -13.45 -21.30 -6.38
C GLY A 21 -12.54 -20.13 -6.75
N THR A 22 -12.66 -19.60 -7.96
CA THR A 22 -11.84 -18.46 -8.41
C THR A 22 -12.14 -17.19 -7.62
N TYR A 23 -13.42 -16.95 -7.27
CA TYR A 23 -13.78 -15.79 -6.44
C TYR A 23 -13.23 -15.91 -5.01
N CYS A 24 -13.27 -17.11 -4.42
CA CYS A 24 -12.62 -17.38 -3.13
C CYS A 24 -11.11 -17.14 -3.20
N ILE A 25 -10.44 -17.64 -4.23
CA ILE A 25 -9.00 -17.46 -4.42
C ILE A 25 -8.65 -15.97 -4.58
N LEU A 26 -9.39 -15.20 -5.38
CA LEU A 26 -9.16 -13.77 -5.55
C LEU A 26 -9.42 -12.96 -4.27
N THR A 27 -10.41 -13.36 -3.47
CA THR A 27 -10.71 -12.70 -2.18
C THR A 27 -9.62 -12.99 -1.15
N VAL A 28 -9.13 -14.24 -1.10
CA VAL A 28 -8.00 -14.62 -0.24
C VAL A 28 -6.72 -13.92 -0.67
N ILE A 29 -6.44 -13.83 -1.97
CA ILE A 29 -5.28 -13.09 -2.50
C ILE A 29 -5.41 -11.59 -2.16
N GLY A 30 -6.59 -10.98 -2.34
CA GLY A 30 -6.83 -9.59 -1.97
C GLY A 30 -6.63 -9.31 -0.48
N LEU A 31 -7.10 -10.20 0.39
CA LEU A 31 -6.87 -10.14 1.83
C LEU A 31 -5.39 -10.31 2.19
N CYS A 32 -4.68 -11.24 1.54
CA CYS A 32 -3.25 -11.44 1.75
C CYS A 32 -2.41 -10.23 1.29
N VAL A 33 -2.74 -9.63 0.14
CA VAL A 33 -2.07 -8.41 -0.36
C VAL A 33 -2.35 -7.23 0.57
N PHE A 34 -3.59 -7.07 1.05
CA PHE A 34 -3.93 -6.05 2.06
C PHE A 34 -3.20 -6.27 3.39
N TRP A 35 -2.93 -7.53 3.75
CA TRP A 35 -2.14 -7.88 4.92
C TRP A 35 -0.64 -7.57 4.72
N GLN A 36 -0.13 -7.78 3.51
CA GLN A 36 1.28 -7.53 3.15
C GLN A 36 1.62 -6.05 2.91
N THR A 37 0.66 -5.20 2.54
CA THR A 37 0.88 -3.75 2.34
C THR A 37 1.09 -2.97 3.64
N GLY A 38 1.22 -3.64 4.79
CA GLY A 38 1.96 -3.11 5.94
C GLY A 38 1.17 -2.25 6.92
N CYS A 39 -0.16 -2.30 6.91
CA CYS A 39 -0.97 -1.59 7.91
C CYS A 39 -0.89 -2.24 9.32
N VAL A 40 -0.40 -3.49 9.43
CA VAL A 40 -0.11 -4.15 10.72
C VAL A 40 1.16 -5.02 10.60
N PRO A 41 2.37 -4.48 10.82
CA PRO A 41 3.52 -5.34 11.07
C PRO A 41 3.35 -5.96 12.46
N LEU A 42 3.08 -7.26 12.51
CA LEU A 42 3.22 -8.05 13.73
C LEU A 42 4.72 -8.17 14.03
N PRO A 43 5.21 -7.78 15.23
CA PRO A 43 6.65 -7.73 15.54
C PRO A 43 7.35 -9.09 15.63
N TRP A 44 6.70 -10.19 15.26
CA TRP A 44 7.20 -11.56 15.45
C TRP A 44 7.25 -12.41 14.16
N ILE A 45 6.89 -11.87 13.00
CA ILE A 45 6.87 -12.62 11.74
C ILE A 45 7.89 -12.00 10.78
N ALA A 46 9.00 -12.70 10.58
CA ALA A 46 9.97 -12.36 9.54
C ALA A 46 9.28 -12.26 8.17
N PRO A 47 9.64 -11.29 7.32
CA PRO A 47 9.00 -11.12 6.01
C PRO A 47 9.18 -12.39 5.18
N VAL A 48 8.06 -13.04 4.84
CA VAL A 48 8.03 -14.18 3.93
C VAL A 48 8.43 -13.67 2.54
N ARG A 49 9.68 -13.98 2.19
CA ARG A 49 10.49 -13.49 1.06
C ARG A 49 10.03 -13.93 -0.35
N TRP A 50 8.81 -14.41 -0.50
CA TRP A 50 8.36 -15.11 -1.70
C TRP A 50 7.03 -14.56 -2.23
N PHE A 51 7.01 -13.34 -2.76
CA PHE A 51 5.98 -12.99 -3.74
C PHE A 51 6.51 -11.89 -4.67
N ASN A 52 6.76 -12.29 -5.92
CA ASN A 52 7.48 -11.52 -6.93
C ASN A 52 6.53 -10.51 -7.62
N SER A 53 6.99 -9.28 -7.83
CA SER A 53 6.25 -8.13 -8.38
C SER A 53 5.82 -8.27 -9.86
N SER A 54 6.14 -9.38 -10.51
CA SER A 54 5.78 -9.64 -11.91
C SER A 54 4.33 -10.09 -12.10
N ILE A 55 3.57 -10.26 -11.01
CA ILE A 55 2.20 -10.76 -11.05
C ILE A 55 1.17 -9.64 -11.27
N ASP A 56 1.45 -8.39 -10.85
CA ASP A 56 0.44 -7.32 -10.89
C ASP A 56 0.09 -6.82 -12.30
N LEU A 57 1.02 -6.90 -13.25
CA LEU A 57 0.80 -6.44 -14.64
C LEU A 57 0.13 -7.50 -15.53
N LEU A 58 0.14 -8.78 -15.13
CA LEU A 58 -0.53 -9.86 -15.87
C LEU A 58 -1.99 -10.03 -15.45
N PHE A 59 -2.38 -9.57 -14.26
CA PHE A 59 -3.73 -9.77 -13.72
C PHE A 59 -4.78 -8.81 -14.29
N LEU A 60 -4.41 -7.57 -14.65
CA LEU A 60 -5.31 -6.59 -15.26
C LEU A 60 -5.89 -7.01 -16.63
N PRO A 61 -5.09 -7.49 -17.60
CA PRO A 61 -5.64 -7.95 -18.88
C PRO A 61 -6.46 -9.25 -18.72
N LEU A 62 -6.09 -10.12 -17.77
CA LEU A 62 -6.88 -11.31 -17.44
C LEU A 62 -8.24 -10.94 -16.86
N LEU A 63 -8.32 -9.98 -15.92
CA LEU A 63 -9.58 -9.47 -15.38
C LEU A 63 -10.47 -8.84 -16.47
N ALA A 64 -9.88 -8.09 -17.42
CA ALA A 64 -10.62 -7.51 -18.54
C ALA A 64 -11.16 -8.59 -19.51
N LEU A 65 -10.36 -9.61 -19.81
CA LEU A 65 -10.81 -10.77 -20.62
C LEU A 65 -11.90 -11.58 -19.92
N PHE A 66 -11.86 -11.69 -18.58
CA PHE A 66 -12.93 -12.31 -17.78
C PHE A 66 -14.21 -11.47 -17.75
N ALA A 67 -14.13 -10.14 -17.71
CA ALA A 67 -15.31 -9.26 -17.76
C ALA A 67 -16.03 -9.36 -19.12
N VAL A 68 -15.29 -9.44 -20.23
CA VAL A 68 -15.88 -9.56 -21.58
C VAL A 68 -16.49 -10.95 -21.81
N SER A 69 -15.85 -12.01 -21.32
CA SER A 69 -16.36 -13.38 -21.51
C SER A 69 -17.62 -13.67 -20.68
N THR A 70 -17.70 -13.13 -19.46
CA THR A 70 -18.89 -13.26 -18.60
C THR A 70 -20.08 -12.48 -19.17
N PHE A 71 -19.88 -11.29 -19.73
CA PHE A 71 -20.94 -10.54 -20.43
C PHE A 71 -21.47 -11.28 -21.66
N GLY A 72 -20.60 -11.86 -22.49
CA GLY A 72 -21.02 -12.62 -23.67
C GLY A 72 -21.85 -13.86 -23.33
N MET A 73 -21.49 -14.57 -22.25
CA MET A 73 -22.26 -15.74 -21.80
C MET A 73 -23.60 -15.36 -21.15
N ILE A 74 -23.71 -14.22 -20.47
CA ILE A 74 -24.99 -13.72 -19.93
C ILE A 74 -25.98 -13.41 -21.07
N ILE A 75 -25.51 -12.85 -22.19
CA ILE A 75 -26.33 -12.55 -23.39
C ILE A 75 -26.72 -13.84 -24.13
N ALA A 76 -25.79 -14.80 -24.26
CA ALA A 76 -26.10 -16.08 -24.92
C ALA A 76 -27.07 -16.95 -24.10
N ALA A 77 -26.92 -16.95 -22.77
CA ALA A 77 -27.82 -17.67 -21.86
C ALA A 77 -29.20 -17.01 -21.76
N SER A 78 -29.30 -15.68 -21.83
CA SER A 78 -30.58 -14.97 -21.81
C SER A 78 -31.43 -15.29 -23.04
N ASN A 79 -30.82 -15.38 -24.23
CA ASN A 79 -31.49 -15.73 -25.49
C ASN A 79 -32.04 -17.17 -25.51
N GLN A 80 -31.35 -18.15 -24.92
CA GLN A 80 -31.83 -19.55 -24.85
C GLN A 80 -32.92 -19.75 -23.78
N LEU A 81 -32.98 -18.86 -22.77
CA LEU A 81 -33.95 -18.95 -21.70
C LEU A 81 -35.32 -18.35 -22.07
N GLN A 82 -35.44 -17.51 -23.10
CA GLN A 82 -36.70 -16.84 -23.44
C GLN A 82 -37.87 -17.79 -23.84
N LYS A 83 -37.60 -19.08 -24.13
CA LYS A 83 -38.60 -20.04 -24.65
C LYS A 83 -39.43 -20.83 -23.61
N ARG A 84 -39.47 -20.44 -22.32
CA ARG A 84 -40.28 -21.11 -21.27
C ARG A 84 -40.81 -20.08 -20.26
N GLU A 85 -42.08 -19.78 -20.40
CA GLU A 85 -42.79 -18.63 -19.83
C GLU A 85 -42.83 -18.62 -18.28
N ARG A 86 -42.68 -17.41 -17.70
CA ARG A 86 -42.78 -17.00 -16.29
C ARG A 86 -41.71 -17.43 -15.28
N LYS A 87 -41.31 -18.70 -15.17
CA LYS A 87 -40.34 -19.09 -14.10
C LYS A 87 -38.89 -18.63 -14.35
N LYS A 88 -38.58 -18.19 -15.56
CA LYS A 88 -37.23 -17.78 -15.96
C LYS A 88 -36.91 -16.30 -15.72
N GLY A 89 -37.93 -15.44 -15.63
CA GLY A 89 -37.73 -14.02 -15.34
C GLY A 89 -37.13 -13.78 -13.95
N ILE A 90 -37.59 -14.53 -12.95
CA ILE A 90 -37.08 -14.48 -11.57
C ILE A 90 -35.60 -14.91 -11.52
N ALA A 91 -35.25 -16.00 -12.21
CA ALA A 91 -33.86 -16.49 -12.24
C ALA A 91 -32.90 -15.49 -12.89
N ILE A 92 -33.30 -14.86 -14.00
CA ILE A 92 -32.50 -13.83 -14.68
C ILE A 92 -32.29 -12.61 -13.78
N PHE A 93 -33.33 -12.17 -13.06
CA PHE A 93 -33.24 -11.07 -12.11
C PHE A 93 -32.22 -11.36 -10.99
N PHE A 94 -32.23 -12.55 -10.40
CA PHE A 94 -31.26 -12.93 -9.37
C PHE A 94 -29.82 -13.02 -9.90
N ILE A 95 -29.63 -13.54 -11.12
CA ILE A 95 -28.30 -13.59 -11.75
C ILE A 95 -27.77 -12.16 -11.95
N PHE A 96 -28.61 -11.24 -12.41
CA PHE A 96 -28.24 -9.84 -12.55
C PHE A 96 -27.88 -9.20 -11.20
N LEU A 97 -28.68 -9.45 -10.16
CA LEU A 97 -28.42 -8.92 -8.81
C LEU A 97 -27.09 -9.44 -8.23
N ILE A 98 -26.79 -10.73 -8.40
CA ILE A 98 -25.53 -11.34 -7.96
C ILE A 98 -24.36 -10.75 -8.75
N SER A 99 -24.48 -10.61 -10.07
CA SER A 99 -23.44 -10.01 -10.91
C SER A 99 -23.15 -8.57 -10.51
N LEU A 100 -24.20 -7.78 -10.22
CA LEU A 100 -24.06 -6.40 -9.74
C LEU A 100 -23.35 -6.35 -8.38
N LEU A 101 -23.73 -7.23 -7.45
CA LEU A 101 -23.09 -7.30 -6.12
C LEU A 101 -21.60 -7.65 -6.21
N LEU A 102 -21.24 -8.64 -7.05
CA LEU A 102 -19.84 -9.01 -7.29
C LEU A 102 -19.04 -7.88 -7.95
N SER A 103 -19.67 -7.11 -8.84
CA SER A 103 -19.03 -5.93 -9.45
C SER A 103 -18.75 -4.84 -8.40
N ILE A 104 -19.72 -4.55 -7.51
CA ILE A 104 -19.55 -3.59 -6.42
C ILE A 104 -18.44 -4.03 -5.45
N LEU A 105 -18.41 -5.31 -5.08
CA LEU A 105 -17.35 -5.87 -4.22
C LEU A 105 -15.97 -5.79 -4.89
N GLY A 106 -15.89 -6.03 -6.20
CA GLY A 106 -14.64 -5.85 -6.96
C GLY A 106 -14.14 -4.41 -6.95
N LEU A 107 -15.04 -3.45 -7.17
CA LEU A 107 -14.71 -2.02 -7.12
C LEU A 107 -14.31 -1.57 -5.71
N LEU A 108 -14.97 -2.09 -4.67
CA LEU A 108 -14.63 -1.79 -3.27
C LEU A 108 -13.21 -2.31 -2.93
N ASN A 109 -12.87 -3.53 -3.34
CA ASN A 109 -11.52 -4.07 -3.15
C ASN A 109 -10.46 -3.24 -3.89
N LEU A 110 -10.73 -2.86 -5.14
CA LEU A 110 -9.83 -1.99 -5.90
C LEU A 110 -9.62 -0.65 -5.20
N PHE A 111 -10.68 -0.06 -4.67
CA PHE A 111 -10.61 1.19 -3.91
C PHE A 111 -9.74 1.03 -2.64
N ILE A 112 -9.89 -0.07 -1.90
CA ILE A 112 -9.09 -0.36 -0.71
C ILE A 112 -7.61 -0.53 -1.07
N ILE A 113 -7.29 -1.22 -2.16
CA ILE A 113 -5.90 -1.41 -2.63
C ILE A 113 -5.26 -0.06 -3.01
N LEU A 114 -6.01 0.81 -3.70
CA LEU A 114 -5.51 2.10 -4.14
C LEU A 114 -5.36 3.11 -2.98
N MET A 115 -6.30 3.12 -2.03
CA MET A 115 -6.32 4.11 -0.93
C MET A 115 -5.60 3.65 0.33
N GLY A 116 -5.42 2.34 0.53
CA GLY A 116 -4.78 1.75 1.71
C GLY A 116 -3.42 2.38 2.07
N PRO A 117 -2.48 2.54 1.11
CA PRO A 117 -1.18 3.15 1.38
C PRO A 117 -1.27 4.59 1.91
N ILE A 118 -2.25 5.36 1.42
CA ILE A 118 -2.45 6.76 1.83
C ILE A 118 -2.94 6.81 3.28
N TRP A 119 -3.90 5.96 3.65
CA TRP A 119 -4.47 5.93 4.99
C TRP A 119 -3.48 5.43 6.05
N CYS A 120 -2.68 4.43 5.73
CA CYS A 120 -1.73 3.86 6.69
C CYS A 120 -0.49 4.75 6.92
N SER A 121 -0.15 5.61 5.95
CA SER A 121 0.97 6.56 6.08
C SER A 121 0.77 7.60 7.20
N GLN A 122 -0.46 7.91 7.61
CA GLN A 122 -0.76 8.99 8.54
C GLN A 122 -1.03 8.56 10.00
N THR A 123 -0.93 7.26 10.30
CA THR A 123 -1.19 6.77 11.65
C THR A 123 -0.14 7.26 12.66
N PRO A 124 -0.48 7.45 13.96
CA PRO A 124 0.52 7.86 14.96
C PRO A 124 1.73 6.92 15.03
N ARG A 125 1.51 5.62 14.79
CA ARG A 125 2.57 4.61 14.79
C ARG A 125 3.53 4.76 13.61
N SER A 126 3.04 5.05 12.39
CA SER A 126 3.91 5.27 11.24
C SER A 126 4.77 6.52 11.43
N LYS A 127 4.21 7.58 12.04
CA LYS A 127 4.95 8.80 12.38
C LYS A 127 6.06 8.54 13.40
N ALA A 128 5.76 7.79 14.45
CA ALA A 128 6.74 7.41 15.46
C ALA A 128 7.89 6.59 14.85
N TYR A 129 7.56 5.57 14.05
CA TYR A 129 8.55 4.76 13.35
C TYR A 129 9.42 5.59 12.39
N ALA A 130 8.83 6.54 11.65
CA ALA A 130 9.59 7.43 10.77
C ALA A 130 10.66 8.23 11.54
N VAL A 131 10.28 8.76 12.71
CA VAL A 131 11.19 9.54 13.57
C VAL A 131 12.29 8.64 14.13
N GLU A 132 11.94 7.47 14.65
CA GLU A 132 12.87 6.49 15.21
C GLU A 132 13.92 6.04 14.18
N VAL A 133 13.47 5.62 12.99
CA VAL A 133 14.37 5.22 11.90
C VAL A 133 15.25 6.39 11.46
N THR A 134 14.70 7.60 11.40
CA THR A 134 15.48 8.78 11.02
C THR A 134 16.56 9.09 12.07
N GLN A 135 16.26 8.92 13.36
CA GLN A 135 17.20 9.13 14.45
C GLN A 135 18.32 8.10 14.44
N ASP A 136 17.97 6.82 14.27
CA ASP A 136 18.92 5.72 14.26
C ASP A 136 19.88 5.81 13.07
N LEU A 137 19.34 5.92 11.84
CA LEU A 137 20.15 5.91 10.62
C LEU A 137 20.98 7.18 10.40
N ALA A 138 20.56 8.32 10.96
CA ALA A 138 21.30 9.57 10.88
C ALA A 138 22.10 9.87 12.16
N GLU A 139 22.15 8.94 13.12
CA GLU A 139 22.84 9.08 14.41
C GLU A 139 22.46 10.39 15.14
N LEU A 140 21.17 10.73 15.09
CA LEU A 140 20.63 11.97 15.67
C LEU A 140 20.13 11.71 17.09
N ALA A 141 20.33 12.70 17.96
CA ALA A 141 19.72 12.72 19.28
C ALA A 141 18.18 12.78 19.17
N PRO A 142 17.45 12.43 20.25
CA PRO A 142 16.00 12.62 20.32
C PRO A 142 15.60 14.04 19.91
N LEU A 143 14.46 14.18 19.21
CA LEU A 143 13.99 15.49 18.75
C LEU A 143 13.89 16.48 19.93
N PRO A 144 14.21 17.77 19.71
CA PRO A 144 14.17 18.77 20.76
C PRO A 144 12.76 18.89 21.35
N LYS A 145 12.66 19.17 22.66
CA LYS A 145 11.37 19.26 23.35
C LYS A 145 10.44 20.35 22.79
N SER A 146 11.03 21.40 22.18
CA SER A 146 10.28 22.46 21.51
C SER A 146 9.79 22.10 20.10
N ALA A 147 9.99 20.85 19.64
CA ALA A 147 9.62 20.45 18.29
C ALA A 147 8.10 20.50 18.09
N THR A 148 7.69 21.30 17.11
CA THR A 148 6.30 21.49 16.69
C THR A 148 6.17 21.23 15.19
N HIS A 149 4.92 21.09 14.73
CA HIS A 149 4.60 20.87 13.31
C HIS A 149 5.35 19.68 12.68
N ILE A 150 5.57 18.61 13.46
CA ILE A 150 6.27 17.42 12.99
C ILE A 150 5.47 16.77 11.86
N LYS A 151 6.07 16.75 10.67
CA LYS A 151 5.56 16.10 9.47
C LYS A 151 6.51 14.99 9.06
N THR A 152 5.97 13.84 8.75
CA THR A 152 6.72 12.67 8.31
C THR A 152 6.16 12.21 6.98
N GLU A 153 7.04 11.96 6.02
CA GLU A 153 6.70 11.38 4.73
C GLU A 153 7.58 10.16 4.51
N MET A 154 6.99 9.05 4.08
CA MET A 154 7.73 7.88 3.60
C MET A 154 7.48 7.73 2.10
N LYS A 155 8.55 7.59 1.34
CA LYS A 155 8.55 7.43 -0.12
C LYS A 155 9.43 6.24 -0.50
N GLY A 156 9.25 5.77 -1.72
CA GLY A 156 10.05 4.68 -2.28
C GLY A 156 9.33 3.33 -2.28
N GLY A 157 9.93 2.36 -2.98
CA GLY A 157 9.38 1.05 -3.24
C GLY A 157 9.68 0.04 -2.13
N ALA A 158 9.65 -1.24 -2.48
CA ALA A 158 9.96 -2.32 -1.55
C ALA A 158 11.45 -2.39 -1.16
N PHE A 159 12.35 -1.88 -2.02
CA PHE A 159 13.80 -2.04 -1.90
C PHE A 159 14.53 -0.74 -1.58
N ASP A 160 13.95 0.40 -1.95
CA ASP A 160 14.47 1.73 -1.68
C ASP A 160 13.45 2.50 -0.84
N ARG A 161 13.84 2.89 0.38
CA ARG A 161 12.97 3.66 1.27
C ARG A 161 13.61 5.00 1.54
N THR A 162 12.82 6.05 1.36
CA THR A 162 13.19 7.41 1.75
C THR A 162 12.23 7.90 2.81
N VAL A 163 12.75 8.27 3.97
CA VAL A 163 11.99 8.88 5.05
C VAL A 163 12.35 10.36 5.08
N VAL A 164 11.35 11.23 5.14
CA VAL A 164 11.51 12.66 5.29
C VAL A 164 10.80 13.10 6.55
N VAL A 165 11.54 13.66 7.50
CA VAL A 165 11.00 14.25 8.73
C VAL A 165 11.24 15.76 8.67
N THR A 166 10.19 16.54 8.87
CA THR A 166 10.26 18.00 8.95
C THR A 166 9.66 18.47 10.25
N PHE A 167 10.33 19.38 10.95
CA PHE A 167 9.80 19.98 12.18
C PHE A 167 10.28 21.42 12.34
N GLU A 168 9.62 22.14 13.23
CA GLU A 168 9.99 23.49 13.63
C GLU A 168 10.32 23.52 15.12
N ALA A 169 11.38 24.23 15.50
CA ALA A 169 11.82 24.33 16.89
C ALA A 169 12.51 25.69 17.14
N LEU A 170 12.77 25.98 18.42
CA LEU A 170 13.55 27.16 18.80
C LEU A 170 14.98 27.02 18.29
N LYS A 171 15.57 28.14 17.85
CA LYS A 171 16.94 28.16 17.33
C LYS A 171 17.97 27.64 18.33
N SER A 172 17.84 28.04 19.60
CA SER A 172 18.70 27.55 20.70
C SER A 172 18.67 26.04 20.81
N ASP A 173 17.45 25.48 20.78
CA ASP A 173 17.21 24.06 20.98
C ASP A 173 17.69 23.24 19.79
N ILE A 174 17.58 23.79 18.57
CA ILE A 174 18.15 23.18 17.36
C ILE A 174 19.68 23.17 17.43
N GLU A 175 20.31 24.28 17.85
CA GLU A 175 21.77 24.36 17.98
C GLU A 175 22.28 23.38 19.04
N GLU A 176 21.62 23.27 20.19
CA GLU A 176 21.93 22.27 21.22
C GLU A 176 21.73 20.83 20.72
N TRP A 177 20.60 20.58 20.05
CA TRP A 177 20.28 19.27 19.48
C TRP A 177 21.28 18.81 18.42
N LEU A 178 21.76 19.73 17.56
CA LEU A 178 22.80 19.43 16.56
C LEU A 178 24.15 19.11 17.20
N MET A 179 24.49 19.75 18.32
CA MET A 179 25.72 19.43 19.07
C MET A 179 25.62 18.10 19.81
N ALA A 180 24.43 17.75 20.29
CA ALA A 180 24.18 16.46 20.95
C ALA A 180 24.08 15.28 19.98
N SER A 181 23.83 15.55 18.70
CA SER A 181 23.69 14.53 17.65
C SER A 181 25.06 14.14 17.09
N GLN A 182 25.45 12.88 17.30
CA GLN A 182 26.73 12.34 16.82
C GLN A 182 26.90 12.49 15.30
N GLY A 183 25.81 12.26 14.55
CA GLY A 183 25.82 12.39 13.09
C GLY A 183 26.08 13.80 12.58
N THR A 184 26.00 14.84 13.42
CA THR A 184 26.22 16.24 13.02
C THR A 184 27.30 16.98 13.80
N SER A 185 27.74 16.48 14.95
CA SER A 185 28.65 17.19 15.86
C SER A 185 30.01 17.53 15.25
N GLU A 186 30.51 16.69 14.35
CA GLU A 186 31.82 16.86 13.69
C GLU A 186 31.71 17.36 12.24
N LEU A 187 30.49 17.54 11.73
CA LEU A 187 30.27 17.92 10.34
C LEU A 187 30.28 19.43 10.16
N VAL A 188 31.02 19.88 9.14
CA VAL A 188 30.94 21.26 8.65
C VAL A 188 29.78 21.37 7.66
N PRO A 189 28.75 22.18 7.92
CA PRO A 189 27.62 22.32 7.00
C PRO A 189 28.03 23.03 5.70
N GLU A 190 27.48 22.54 4.60
CA GLU A 190 27.51 23.21 3.31
C GLU A 190 26.49 24.36 3.31
N LYS A 191 26.93 25.57 2.92
CA LYS A 191 26.02 26.71 2.74
C LYS A 191 25.39 26.65 1.36
N LEU A 192 24.07 26.58 1.32
CA LEU A 192 23.30 26.60 0.08
C LEU A 192 23.02 28.04 -0.41
N PRO A 193 22.66 28.24 -1.69
CA PRO A 193 22.41 29.57 -2.26
C PRO A 193 21.31 30.37 -1.56
N ASP A 194 20.36 29.69 -0.93
CA ASP A 194 19.24 30.27 -0.18
C ASP A 194 19.60 30.61 1.28
N LYS A 195 20.89 30.53 1.64
CA LYS A 195 21.42 30.68 3.01
C LYS A 195 21.00 29.57 3.97
N SER A 196 20.40 28.48 3.49
CA SER A 196 20.18 27.28 4.29
C SER A 196 21.51 26.53 4.51
N LEU A 197 21.56 25.72 5.57
CA LEU A 197 22.70 24.90 5.92
C LEU A 197 22.36 23.44 5.66
N LYS A 198 23.21 22.75 4.90
CA LYS A 198 23.05 21.34 4.58
C LYS A 198 24.16 20.53 5.25
N TYR A 199 23.75 19.52 6.01
CA TYR A 199 24.62 18.54 6.63
C TYR A 199 24.44 17.22 5.87
N SER A 200 25.54 16.70 5.33
CA SER A 200 25.55 15.41 4.63
C SER A 200 26.10 14.36 5.58
N ILE A 201 25.19 13.57 6.15
CA ILE A 201 25.50 12.55 7.15
C ILE A 201 25.66 11.22 6.41
N SER A 202 26.86 10.66 6.44
CA SER A 202 27.14 9.33 5.91
C SER A 202 27.10 8.34 7.07
N SER A 203 26.06 7.50 7.13
CA SER A 203 26.05 6.42 8.13
C SER A 203 27.18 5.45 7.82
N GLY A 204 27.90 4.97 8.83
CA GLY A 204 29.02 4.03 8.66
C GLY A 204 28.61 2.68 8.04
N ASN A 205 27.32 2.35 7.99
CA ASN A 205 26.79 1.10 7.45
C ASN A 205 26.38 1.21 5.98
N GLY A 206 27.39 1.32 5.10
CA GLY A 206 27.42 0.62 3.80
C GLY A 206 26.27 0.83 2.81
N GLY A 207 25.52 1.93 2.86
CA GLY A 207 24.50 2.23 1.85
C GLY A 207 23.35 3.12 2.33
N GLN A 208 23.60 4.11 3.18
CA GLN A 208 22.53 5.00 3.62
C GLN A 208 23.05 6.43 3.54
N VAL A 209 22.20 7.31 3.01
CA VAL A 209 22.52 8.74 2.89
C VAL A 209 21.48 9.50 3.67
N ALA A 210 21.93 10.23 4.68
CA ALA A 210 21.11 11.14 5.46
C ALA A 210 21.50 12.58 5.13
N LEU A 211 20.50 13.39 4.81
CA LEU A 211 20.64 14.81 4.52
C LEU A 211 19.81 15.59 5.52
N LEU A 212 20.44 16.49 6.26
CA LEU A 212 19.75 17.43 7.12
C LEU A 212 19.90 18.83 6.53
N VAL A 213 18.77 19.49 6.28
CA VAL A 213 18.73 20.88 5.80
C VAL A 213 18.09 21.74 6.88
N LEU A 214 18.83 22.73 7.34
CA LEU A 214 18.39 23.75 8.28
C LEU A 214 18.11 25.04 7.50
N SER A 215 16.90 25.58 7.66
CA SER A 215 16.49 26.83 7.00
C SER A 215 17.34 28.04 7.41
N ALA A 216 17.33 29.10 6.59
CA ALA A 216 18.12 30.31 6.83
C ALA A 216 17.78 31.04 8.14
N ASP A 217 16.53 30.94 8.61
CA ASP A 217 16.07 31.47 9.90
C ASP A 217 16.41 30.54 11.09
N LYS A 218 17.00 29.37 10.81
CA LYS A 218 17.39 28.33 11.78
C LYS A 218 16.23 27.85 12.67
N ARG A 219 15.01 27.83 12.15
CA ARG A 219 13.82 27.36 12.89
C ARG A 219 13.21 26.10 12.33
N LYS A 220 13.47 25.79 11.06
CA LYS A 220 12.89 24.65 10.37
C LYS A 220 13.98 23.68 9.96
N VAL A 221 13.79 22.43 10.35
CA VAL A 221 14.70 21.33 10.04
C VAL A 221 13.98 20.36 9.12
N LYS A 222 14.65 19.96 8.05
CA LYS A 222 14.23 18.87 7.16
C LYS A 222 15.32 17.81 7.15
N ILE A 223 14.98 16.62 7.62
CA ILE A 223 15.84 15.44 7.59
C ILE A 223 15.30 14.52 6.51
N GLN A 224 16.18 14.04 5.64
CA GLN A 224 15.86 13.07 4.60
C GLN A 224 16.86 11.93 4.69
N VAL A 225 16.37 10.72 4.94
CA VAL A 225 17.19 9.51 5.00
C VAL A 225 16.75 8.57 3.90
N ALA A 226 17.67 8.16 3.04
CA ALA A 226 17.47 7.10 2.08
C ALA A 226 18.24 5.86 2.51
N TYR A 227 17.57 4.71 2.56
CA TYR A 227 18.16 3.42 2.89
C TYR A 227 17.60 2.30 2.00
N TRP A 228 18.38 1.24 1.86
CA TRP A 228 18.01 0.01 1.16
C TRP A 228 17.69 -1.09 2.17
N LEU A 229 16.67 -1.90 1.87
CA LEU A 229 16.25 -3.08 2.66
C LEU A 229 16.70 -4.39 2.02
#